data_AF-A0A517ZWB9-F1
#
_entry.id   AF-A0A517ZWB9-F1
#
_cell.length_a   1.000
_cell.length_b   1.000
_cell.length_c   1.000
_cell.angle_alpha   90.00
_cell.angle_beta   90.00
_cell.angle_gamma   90.00
#
_symmetry.space_group_name_H-M   'P 1'
#
loop_
_entity.id
_entity.type
_entity.pdbx_description
1 polymer ?
#
loop_
_entity_poly.entity_id
_entity_poly.type
_entity_poly.pdbx_seq_one_letter_code
_entity_poly.pdbx_strand_id
1 'polypeptide(L)'
;MLAENGLKTSKMSNLGEENKSMPESVTIKVRDRGPYLVSGPVKLVDSQGNEIDVGNRADFVLCRCGQTANRPFCDGAHKQAGFEAEGSGS
;
A
#
# COMPACT_ATOMS: atom_id res chain seq x y z
N MET A 1 63.56 2.00 -3.91
CA MET A 1 63.45 0.57 -4.28
C MET A 1 62.43 -0.04 -3.34
N LEU A 2 61.33 -0.70 -3.68
CA LEU A 2 60.55 -1.01 -4.88
C LEU A 2 59.13 -1.29 -4.33
N ALA A 3 58.11 -1.13 -5.18
CA ALA A 3 56.69 -1.22 -4.84
C ALA A 3 56.12 -2.64 -4.94
N GLU A 4 55.02 -2.92 -4.23
CA GLU A 4 53.92 -3.84 -4.63
C GLU A 4 52.70 -3.60 -3.71
N ASN A 5 51.69 -2.83 -4.13
CA ASN A 5 50.49 -3.18 -4.91
C ASN A 5 49.58 -4.30 -4.35
N GLY A 6 48.35 -3.91 -3.98
CA GLY A 6 47.15 -4.55 -4.53
C GLY A 6 46.17 -5.23 -3.56
N LEU A 7 45.00 -4.57 -3.37
CA LEU A 7 43.63 -5.12 -3.33
C LEU A 7 43.39 -6.40 -2.45
N LYS A 8 42.49 -6.39 -1.47
CA LYS A 8 41.04 -6.47 -1.75
C LYS A 8 40.22 -6.11 -0.50
N THR A 9 39.27 -5.22 -0.74
CA THR A 9 38.06 -5.01 0.04
C THR A 9 37.23 -6.29 0.07
N SER A 10 36.85 -6.76 1.26
CA SER A 10 35.76 -7.75 1.39
C SER A 10 34.67 -7.14 2.26
N LYS A 11 33.72 -6.54 1.56
CA LYS A 11 32.39 -6.18 2.02
C LYS A 11 31.61 -7.48 2.24
N MET A 12 31.17 -7.74 3.47
CA MET A 12 30.11 -8.71 3.74
C MET A 12 29.19 -8.11 4.80
N SER A 13 28.32 -7.22 4.32
CA SER A 13 27.08 -6.84 5.00
C SER A 13 26.16 -8.06 5.01
N ASN A 14 26.05 -8.74 6.15
CA ASN A 14 24.92 -9.65 6.39
C ASN A 14 23.74 -8.81 6.85
N LEU A 15 23.05 -8.18 5.89
CA LEU A 15 21.65 -7.82 6.06
C LEU A 15 20.87 -9.11 5.81
N GLY A 16 20.35 -9.72 6.88
CA GLY A 16 19.35 -10.75 6.75
C GLY A 16 18.13 -10.11 6.10
N GLU A 17 17.97 -10.32 4.80
CA GLU A 17 16.74 -10.00 4.08
C GLU A 17 15.67 -10.96 4.59
N GLU A 18 14.91 -10.45 5.55
CA GLU A 18 13.72 -11.07 6.11
C GLU A 18 12.77 -11.37 4.94
N ASN A 19 12.58 -12.66 4.69
CA ASN A 19 11.74 -13.21 3.64
C ASN A 19 10.27 -12.92 3.96
N LYS A 20 9.87 -11.64 3.82
CA LYS A 20 8.50 -11.18 3.98
C LYS A 20 7.78 -11.55 2.69
N SER A 21 7.34 -12.81 2.64
CA SER A 21 6.41 -13.31 1.62
C SER A 21 5.27 -12.31 1.48
N MET A 22 5.27 -11.57 0.38
CA MET A 22 4.19 -10.63 0.10
C MET A 22 2.93 -11.47 -0.15
N PRO A 23 1.77 -11.04 0.36
CA PRO A 23 0.54 -11.78 0.13
C PRO A 23 0.30 -11.90 -1.38
N GLU A 24 0.31 -13.14 -1.90
CA GLU A 24 0.10 -13.45 -3.32
C GLU A 24 -1.32 -13.12 -3.80
N SER A 25 -2.25 -12.93 -2.86
CA SER A 25 -3.66 -12.68 -3.17
C SER A 25 -4.01 -11.19 -3.09
N VAL A 26 -4.76 -10.74 -4.10
CA VAL A 26 -5.39 -9.42 -4.11
C VAL A 26 -6.81 -9.55 -3.57
N THR A 27 -7.18 -8.71 -2.61
CA THR A 27 -8.55 -8.63 -2.09
C THR A 27 -9.01 -7.19 -1.96
N ILE A 28 -10.31 -6.97 -2.21
CA ILE A 28 -10.98 -5.70 -1.94
C ILE A 28 -12.14 -6.02 -1.01
N LYS A 29 -12.02 -5.64 0.26
CA LYS A 29 -13.07 -5.82 1.26
C LYS A 29 -13.92 -4.56 1.38
N VAL A 30 -15.23 -4.71 1.18
CA VAL A 30 -16.21 -3.66 1.45
C VAL A 30 -16.54 -3.67 2.94
N ARG A 31 -16.25 -2.58 3.66
CA ARG A 31 -16.61 -2.48 5.09
C ARG A 31 -17.97 -1.83 5.26
N ASP A 32 -18.81 -2.40 6.12
CA ASP A 32 -20.10 -1.82 6.50
C ASP A 32 -19.91 -0.39 7.00
N ARG A 33 -20.71 0.53 6.45
CA ARG A 33 -20.67 1.97 6.79
C ARG A 33 -19.26 2.56 6.69
N GLY A 34 -18.44 2.01 5.81
CA GLY A 34 -17.00 2.26 5.79
C GLY A 34 -16.35 2.20 4.40
N PRO A 35 -15.01 2.34 4.36
CA PRO A 35 -14.24 2.38 3.12
C PRO A 35 -14.08 1.00 2.46
N TYR A 36 -13.49 1.00 1.27
CA TYR A 36 -12.88 -0.20 0.71
C TYR A 36 -11.51 -0.42 1.37
N LEU A 37 -11.24 -1.64 1.84
CA LEU A 37 -9.89 -2.07 2.20
C LEU A 37 -9.31 -2.84 1.03
N VAL A 38 -8.24 -2.33 0.45
CA VAL A 38 -7.48 -2.98 -0.61
C VAL A 38 -6.26 -3.63 0.02
N SER A 39 -6.06 -4.90 -0.26
CA SER A 39 -4.94 -5.70 0.26
C SER A 39 -4.28 -6.49 -0.85
N GLY A 40 -2.95 -6.56 -0.82
CA GLY A 40 -2.14 -7.29 -1.79
C GLY A 40 -1.34 -6.39 -2.74
N PRO A 41 -0.64 -6.97 -3.73
CA PRO A 41 0.22 -6.26 -4.66
C PRO A 41 -0.60 -5.51 -5.72
N VAL A 42 -1.24 -4.41 -5.33
CA VAL A 42 -2.12 -3.60 -6.18
C VAL A 42 -1.44 -2.30 -6.60
N LYS A 43 -1.49 -1.99 -7.89
CA LYS A 43 -1.19 -0.65 -8.42
C LYS A 43 -2.47 0.19 -8.41
N LEU A 44 -2.40 1.36 -7.78
CA LEU A 44 -3.48 2.34 -7.83
C LEU A 44 -3.18 3.33 -8.96
N VAL A 45 -4.14 3.54 -9.87
CA VAL A 45 -4.01 4.49 -10.99
C VAL A 45 -5.16 5.49 -10.99
N ASP A 46 -4.90 6.70 -11.50
CA ASP A 46 -5.93 7.70 -11.74
C ASP A 46 -6.69 7.45 -13.07
N SER A 47 -7.64 8.33 -13.40
CA SER A 47 -8.44 8.21 -14.63
C SER A 47 -7.65 8.42 -15.93
N GLN A 48 -6.43 8.94 -15.85
CA GLN A 48 -5.52 9.13 -16.99
C GLN A 48 -4.47 8.00 -17.07
N GLY A 49 -4.47 7.07 -16.11
CA GLY A 49 -3.52 5.97 -16.02
C GLY A 49 -2.23 6.32 -15.28
N ASN A 50 -2.13 7.49 -14.62
CA ASN A 50 -0.97 7.81 -13.80
C ASN A 50 -1.01 7.01 -12.50
N GLU A 51 0.11 6.39 -12.12
CA GLU A 51 0.22 5.67 -10.85
C GLU A 51 0.16 6.64 -9.66
N ILE A 52 -0.65 6.29 -8.66
CA ILE A 52 -0.75 6.98 -7.37
C ILE A 52 0.12 6.21 -6.38
N ASP A 53 1.14 6.88 -5.82
CA ASP A 53 2.01 6.29 -4.82
C ASP A 53 1.24 6.02 -3.51
N VAL A 54 1.12 4.73 -3.15
CA VAL A 54 0.52 4.26 -1.90
C VAL A 54 1.58 3.91 -0.84
N GLY A 55 2.85 4.13 -1.16
CA GLY A 55 4.02 3.73 -0.40
C GLY A 55 4.25 2.21 -0.41
N ASN A 56 5.19 1.75 0.41
CA ASN A 56 5.52 0.32 0.57
C ASN A 56 4.50 -0.45 1.43
N ARG A 57 3.22 -0.09 1.37
CA ARG A 57 2.15 -0.72 2.16
C ARG A 57 1.50 -1.82 1.34
N ALA A 58 1.31 -2.98 1.98
CA ALA A 58 0.52 -4.07 1.41
C ALA A 58 -0.99 -3.76 1.42
N ASP A 59 -1.41 -2.81 2.29
CA ASP A 59 -2.81 -2.47 2.50
C ASP A 59 -3.03 -0.95 2.47
N PHE A 60 -4.13 -0.53 1.85
CA PHE A 60 -4.62 0.86 1.91
C PHE A 60 -6.15 0.91 1.87
N VAL A 61 -6.72 2.05 2.29
CA VAL A 61 -8.17 2.23 2.35
C VAL A 61 -8.64 3.35 1.43
N LEU A 62 -9.60 3.03 0.57
CA LEU A 62 -10.19 3.98 -0.38
C LEU A 62 -11.55 4.48 0.12
N CYS A 63 -11.80 5.77 -0.10
CA CYS A 63 -13.06 6.38 0.28
C CYS A 63 -14.21 5.77 -0.53
N ARG A 64 -15.27 5.38 0.19
CA ARG A 64 -16.54 4.93 -0.40
C ARG A 64 -17.67 5.95 -0.22
N CYS A 65 -17.59 6.81 0.80
CA CYS A 65 -18.66 7.73 1.18
C CYS A 65 -18.67 9.07 0.43
N GLY A 66 -17.59 9.41 -0.30
CA GLY A 66 -17.45 10.69 -1.02
C GLY A 66 -17.06 11.91 -0.18
N GLN A 67 -16.98 11.78 1.14
CA GLN A 67 -16.80 12.90 2.08
C GLN A 67 -15.33 13.13 2.52
N THR A 68 -14.38 12.35 2.01
CA THR A 68 -12.96 12.53 2.33
C THR A 68 -12.43 13.88 1.81
N ALA A 69 -11.60 14.53 2.62
CA ALA A 69 -10.76 15.66 2.19
C ALA A 69 -9.45 15.18 1.53
N ASN A 70 -9.11 13.90 1.70
CA ASN A 70 -7.87 13.29 1.20
C ASN A 70 -8.15 12.27 0.08
N ARG A 71 -8.80 12.71 -1.00
CA ARG A 71 -9.15 11.81 -2.13
C ARG A 71 -7.89 11.21 -2.76
N PRO A 72 -7.90 9.94 -3.17
CA PRO A 72 -9.02 8.97 -3.12
C PRO A 72 -9.11 8.18 -1.79
N PHE A 73 -8.27 8.48 -0.81
CA PHE A 73 -8.13 7.72 0.42
C PHE A 73 -9.22 8.03 1.45
N CYS A 74 -9.48 7.08 2.34
CA CYS A 74 -10.36 7.30 3.48
C CYS A 74 -9.62 8.01 4.63
N ASP A 75 -10.16 9.12 5.10
CA ASP A 75 -9.68 9.89 6.26
C ASP A 75 -10.56 9.74 7.52
N GLY A 76 -11.67 8.99 7.41
CA GLY A 76 -12.61 8.76 8.50
C GLY A 76 -13.89 9.62 8.44
N ALA A 77 -14.02 10.53 7.46
CA ALA A 77 -15.18 11.41 7.31
C ALA A 77 -16.53 10.66 7.24
N HIS A 78 -16.54 9.40 6.79
CA HIS A 78 -17.74 8.56 6.73
C HIS A 78 -18.47 8.43 8.08
N LYS A 79 -17.75 8.53 9.21
CA LYS A 79 -18.34 8.45 10.54
C LYS A 79 -19.20 9.67 10.85
N GLN A 80 -18.66 10.87 10.59
CA GLN A 80 -19.33 12.13 10.86
C GLN A 80 -20.46 12.39 9.84
N ALA A 81 -20.27 11.94 8.60
CA ALA A 81 -21.27 12.05 7.55
C ALA A 81 -22.45 11.07 7.69
N GLY A 82 -22.44 10.17 8.68
CA GLY A 82 -23.49 9.17 8.84
C GLY A 82 -23.63 8.25 7.62
N PHE A 83 -22.51 7.83 7.03
CA PHE A 83 -22.55 7.01 5.83
C PHE A 83 -23.20 5.64 6.10
N GLU A 84 -24.35 5.40 5.49
CA GLU A 84 -25.11 4.16 5.60
C GLU A 84 -25.02 3.38 4.29
N ALA A 85 -24.24 2.30 4.31
CA ALA A 85 -24.17 1.34 3.22
C ALA A 85 -23.67 -0.01 3.76
N GLU A 86 -24.37 -1.08 3.42
CA GLU A 86 -23.93 -2.43 3.72
C GLU A 86 -22.75 -2.83 2.81
N GLY A 87 -21.89 -3.71 3.32
CA GLY A 87 -20.83 -4.37 2.57
C GLY A 87 -21.22 -5.78 2.09
N SER A 88 -22.42 -6.25 2.42
CA SER A 88 -23.03 -7.46 1.88
C SER A 88 -23.37 -7.25 0.42
N GLY A 89 -22.71 -7.99 -0.48
CA GLY A 89 -23.01 -8.02 -1.91
C GLY A 89 -24.30 -8.79 -2.20
N SER A 90 -25.42 -8.29 -1.69
CA SER A 90 -26.78 -8.80 -1.97
C SER A 90 -27.31 -8.27 -3.30
#